data_AF-A0A5C2HES3-F1
#
_entry.id   AF-A0A5C2HES3-F1
#
_cell.length_a   1.000
_cell.length_b   1.000
_cell.length_c   1.000
_cell.angle_alpha   90.00
_cell.angle_beta   90.00
_cell.angle_gamma   90.00
#
_symmetry.space_group_name_H-M   'P 1'
#
loop_
_entity.id
_entity.type
_entity.pdbx_description
1 polymer ?
#
loop_
_entity_poly.entity_id
_entity_poly.type
_entity_poly.pdbx_seq_one_letter_code
_entity_poly.pdbx_strand_id
1 'polypeptide(L)'
;MYCNSLISDTDVENIYKDGKIISKNISHSFSSVDCSTKKILIIVFDKHNINMLHRPIERLYFQNKQLFSDSSKSGKVVKHEYFMLKDEFQGKNIASNVHVKELETYKINGFLEIQLDAAWDGLVVWKKLFYNFATVRDENLIKVAIQRYLREVKNMSLEEIDKAIKNNPFSINPSYLKDRTNPDNDFKHWVYKNCKGIGLAKMYKEVA
;
A
#
# COMPACT_ATOMS: atom_id res chain seq x y z
N MET A 1 -13.50 -27.78 11.08
CA MET A 1 -12.70 -26.69 11.66
C MET A 1 -13.11 -25.41 10.92
N TYR A 2 -13.63 -24.39 11.60
CA TYR A 2 -14.19 -23.21 10.95
C TYR A 2 -13.09 -22.21 10.55
N CYS A 3 -13.06 -21.78 9.29
CA CYS A 3 -12.11 -20.79 8.75
C CYS A 3 -12.18 -19.39 9.40
N ASN A 4 -13.09 -19.19 10.37
CA ASN A 4 -13.25 -17.95 11.14
C ASN A 4 -12.17 -17.72 12.21
N SER A 5 -11.25 -18.67 12.43
CA SER A 5 -10.18 -18.51 13.43
C SER A 5 -9.10 -17.50 13.04
N LEU A 6 -8.97 -17.17 11.75
CA LEU A 6 -7.87 -16.34 11.27
C LEU A 6 -8.12 -14.84 11.50
N ILE A 7 -9.31 -14.36 11.16
CA ILE A 7 -9.80 -13.02 11.50
C ILE A 7 -11.32 -13.04 11.31
N SER A 8 -12.07 -12.45 12.25
CA SER A 8 -13.52 -12.40 12.14
C SER A 8 -13.97 -11.41 11.06
N ASP A 9 -15.14 -11.63 10.46
CA ASP A 9 -15.66 -10.68 9.46
C ASP A 9 -16.03 -9.35 10.11
N THR A 10 -16.52 -9.36 11.35
CA THR A 10 -16.79 -8.17 12.16
C THR A 10 -15.54 -7.31 12.37
N ASP A 11 -14.39 -7.92 12.63
CA ASP A 11 -13.12 -7.20 12.77
C ASP A 11 -12.73 -6.50 11.47
N VAL A 12 -12.91 -7.20 10.34
CA VAL A 12 -12.64 -6.65 9.01
C VAL A 12 -13.61 -5.51 8.70
N GLU A 13 -14.90 -5.68 8.98
CA GLU A 13 -15.90 -4.63 8.83
C GLU A 13 -15.53 -3.37 9.61
N ASN A 14 -15.10 -3.53 10.86
CA ASN A 14 -14.74 -2.41 11.73
C ASN A 14 -13.55 -1.60 11.22
N ILE A 15 -12.60 -2.23 10.52
CA ILE A 15 -11.49 -1.53 9.84
C ILE A 15 -12.03 -0.51 8.83
N TYR A 16 -13.01 -0.91 8.01
CA TYR A 16 -13.51 -0.12 6.88
C TYR A 16 -14.78 0.70 7.20
N LYS A 17 -15.37 0.50 8.37
CA LYS A 17 -16.50 1.27 8.88
C LYS A 17 -16.02 2.66 9.32
N ASP A 18 -16.03 3.61 8.40
CA ASP A 18 -15.81 5.03 8.66
C ASP A 18 -17.02 5.81 8.10
N GLY A 19 -17.53 6.82 8.79
CA GLY A 19 -18.72 7.58 8.35
C GLY A 19 -18.56 8.27 6.99
N LYS A 20 -17.32 8.34 6.47
CA LYS A 20 -16.97 8.84 5.14
C LYS A 20 -16.84 7.75 4.06
N ILE A 21 -16.76 6.48 4.48
CA ILE A 21 -16.66 5.31 3.62
C ILE A 21 -17.98 4.55 3.76
N ILE A 22 -18.87 4.71 2.78
CA ILE A 22 -20.13 3.97 2.74
C ILE A 22 -19.83 2.54 2.28
N SER A 23 -19.27 1.71 3.16
CA SER A 23 -19.16 0.27 2.97
C SER A 23 -20.54 -0.34 3.12
N LYS A 24 -21.30 -0.43 2.02
CA LYS A 24 -22.67 -0.98 2.05
C LYS A 24 -22.77 -2.44 1.61
N ASN A 25 -21.71 -3.05 1.09
CA ASN A 25 -21.68 -4.49 0.81
C ASN A 25 -20.23 -4.99 0.87
N ILE A 26 -19.80 -5.55 2.00
CA ILE A 26 -18.62 -6.42 1.98
C ILE A 26 -19.09 -7.76 1.41
N SER A 27 -19.03 -7.91 0.09
CA SER A 27 -19.25 -9.21 -0.53
C SER A 27 -17.96 -10.02 -0.37
N HIS A 28 -17.91 -10.83 0.68
CA HIS A 28 -16.82 -11.76 0.90
C HIS A 28 -16.95 -12.91 -0.12
N SER A 29 -16.02 -13.00 -1.07
CA SER A 29 -15.77 -14.27 -1.75
C SER A 29 -14.68 -15.00 -0.99
N PHE A 30 -15.08 -15.94 -0.14
CA PHE A 30 -14.14 -16.78 0.57
C PHE A 30 -13.63 -17.84 -0.41
N SER A 31 -12.43 -17.68 -0.93
CA SER A 31 -11.64 -18.83 -1.34
C SER A 31 -10.71 -19.17 -0.18
N SER A 32 -11.20 -19.93 0.81
CA SER A 32 -10.28 -20.67 1.66
C SER A 32 -9.58 -21.67 0.75
N VAL A 33 -8.34 -21.37 0.35
CA VAL A 33 -7.52 -22.37 -0.35
C VAL A 33 -7.26 -23.54 0.61
N ASP A 34 -7.23 -23.24 1.92
CA ASP A 34 -7.19 -24.14 3.07
C ASP A 34 -7.59 -23.38 4.36
N CYS A 35 -7.60 -24.04 5.53
CA CYS A 35 -7.85 -23.38 6.83
C CYS A 35 -6.72 -22.41 7.27
N SER A 36 -5.65 -22.27 6.49
CA SER A 36 -4.49 -21.45 6.81
C SER A 36 -4.46 -20.11 6.05
N THR A 37 -5.29 -19.96 5.01
CA THR A 37 -5.35 -18.76 4.18
C THR A 37 -6.80 -18.28 4.01
N LYS A 38 -7.06 -17.00 4.30
CA LYS A 38 -8.35 -16.34 4.06
C LYS A 38 -8.17 -15.20 3.07
N LYS A 39 -8.96 -15.18 2.00
CA LYS A 39 -9.05 -14.05 1.07
C LYS A 39 -10.29 -13.22 1.36
N ILE A 40 -10.15 -11.90 1.37
CA ILE A 40 -11.28 -10.97 1.50
C ILE A 40 -11.18 -9.89 0.41
N LEU A 41 -12.33 -9.60 -0.20
CA LEU A 41 -12.53 -8.49 -1.11
C LEU A 41 -13.40 -7.44 -0.41
N ILE A 42 -12.88 -6.22 -0.25
CA ILE A 42 -13.60 -5.10 0.36
C ILE A 42 -14.01 -4.11 -0.73
N ILE A 43 -15.31 -3.84 -0.82
CA ILE A 43 -15.90 -2.84 -1.71
C ILE A 43 -16.15 -1.57 -0.89
N VAL A 44 -15.37 -0.53 -1.19
CA VAL A 44 -15.34 0.74 -0.44
C VAL A 44 -16.28 1.80 -1.05
N PHE A 45 -17.02 1.48 -2.13
CA PHE A 45 -17.78 2.44 -2.93
C PHE A 45 -19.24 2.00 -3.21
N ASP A 46 -20.11 2.99 -3.44
CA ASP A 46 -21.56 2.83 -3.65
C ASP A 46 -21.91 2.08 -4.96
N LYS A 47 -22.97 1.27 -4.91
CA LYS A 47 -23.55 0.45 -5.99
C LYS A 47 -24.04 1.26 -7.20
N HIS A 48 -24.11 2.59 -7.10
CA HIS A 48 -24.57 3.43 -8.21
C HIS A 48 -23.46 3.79 -9.22
N ASN A 49 -22.19 3.46 -8.94
CA ASN A 49 -21.04 3.81 -9.78
C ASN A 49 -20.25 2.57 -10.26
N ILE A 50 -20.91 1.51 -10.74
CA ILE A 50 -20.25 0.21 -11.06
C ILE A 50 -19.51 0.25 -12.42
N ASN A 51 -19.73 1.26 -13.26
CA ASN A 51 -19.35 1.22 -14.68
C ASN A 51 -17.92 1.67 -15.05
N MET A 52 -16.98 1.84 -14.11
CA MET A 52 -15.57 2.07 -14.47
C MET A 52 -14.60 1.36 -13.53
N LEU A 53 -14.10 0.18 -13.93
CA LEU A 53 -12.86 -0.45 -13.42
C LEU A 53 -12.61 -0.31 -11.89
N HIS A 54 -13.63 -0.46 -11.04
CA HIS A 54 -13.45 -0.40 -9.59
C HIS A 54 -13.07 -1.78 -9.07
N ARG A 55 -11.76 -2.04 -9.02
CA ARG A 55 -11.26 -3.24 -8.35
C ARG A 55 -11.45 -3.11 -6.84
N PRO A 56 -12.03 -4.12 -6.16
CA PRO A 56 -12.14 -4.13 -4.71
C PRO A 56 -10.75 -4.10 -4.07
N ILE A 57 -10.67 -3.59 -2.85
CA ILE A 57 -9.48 -3.79 -2.02
C ILE A 57 -9.35 -5.29 -1.77
N GLU A 58 -8.17 -5.84 -2.01
CA GLU A 58 -7.90 -7.26 -1.80
C GLU A 58 -6.94 -7.45 -0.62
N ARG A 59 -7.34 -8.34 0.28
CA ARG A 59 -6.56 -8.77 1.45
C ARG A 59 -6.44 -10.28 1.46
N LEU A 60 -5.21 -10.76 1.68
CA LEU A 60 -4.95 -12.15 2.02
C LEU A 60 -4.46 -12.21 3.45
N TYR A 61 -5.03 -13.09 4.24
CA TYR A 61 -4.62 -13.38 5.60
C TYR A 61 -4.00 -14.76 5.61
N PHE A 62 -2.87 -14.93 6.26
CA PHE A 62 -2.15 -16.19 6.39
C PHE A 62 -1.94 -16.51 7.87
N GLN A 63 -2.20 -17.76 8.27
CA GLN A 63 -1.91 -18.25 9.62
C GLN A 63 -0.40 -18.39 9.85
N ASN A 64 0.31 -18.86 8.81
CA ASN A 64 1.74 -19.08 8.85
C ASN A 64 2.36 -18.71 7.50
N LYS A 65 3.12 -17.63 7.46
CA LYS A 65 3.86 -17.15 6.29
C LYS A 65 5.20 -16.56 6.75
N GLN A 66 6.22 -16.71 5.93
CA GLN A 66 7.54 -16.12 6.17
C GLN A 66 7.44 -14.60 6.31
N LEU A 67 8.08 -14.05 7.34
CA LEU A 67 8.13 -12.61 7.59
C LEU A 67 9.15 -11.95 6.65
N PHE A 68 8.85 -10.74 6.15
CA PHE A 68 9.84 -9.96 5.41
C PHE A 68 10.83 -9.27 6.34
N SER A 69 10.43 -8.95 7.56
CA SER A 69 11.31 -8.44 8.63
C SER A 69 12.43 -9.42 9.01
N ASP A 70 12.13 -10.71 9.04
CA ASP A 70 13.06 -11.77 9.41
C ASP A 70 12.75 -13.08 8.67
N SER A 71 13.53 -13.35 7.63
CA SER A 71 13.35 -14.53 6.78
C SER A 71 13.51 -15.88 7.51
N SER A 72 14.08 -15.90 8.72
CA SER A 72 14.19 -17.10 9.54
C SER A 72 12.91 -17.43 10.31
N LYS A 73 11.96 -16.48 10.37
CA LYS A 73 10.71 -16.61 11.13
C LYS A 73 9.51 -16.72 10.20
N SER A 74 8.46 -17.34 10.70
CA SER A 74 7.14 -17.37 10.07
C SER A 74 6.07 -17.12 11.13
N GLY A 75 4.94 -16.56 10.70
CA GLY A 75 3.80 -16.36 11.59
C GLY A 75 2.60 -15.80 10.86
N LYS A 76 1.69 -15.19 11.62
CA LYS A 76 0.42 -14.71 11.10
C LYS A 76 0.62 -13.39 10.35
N VAL A 77 0.26 -13.35 9.07
CA VAL A 77 0.58 -12.23 8.16
C VAL A 77 -0.67 -11.77 7.41
N VAL A 78 -0.81 -10.45 7.25
CA VAL A 78 -1.75 -9.85 6.29
C VAL A 78 -0.97 -9.42 5.06
N LYS A 79 -1.41 -9.79 3.85
CA LYS A 79 -0.88 -9.28 2.59
C LYS A 79 -1.91 -8.38 1.90
N HIS A 80 -1.50 -7.16 1.58
CA HIS A 80 -2.27 -6.24 0.75
C HIS A 80 -1.93 -6.52 -0.72
N GLU A 81 -2.87 -7.14 -1.44
CA GLU A 81 -2.70 -7.43 -2.88
C GLU A 81 -3.12 -6.23 -3.74
N TYR A 82 -4.19 -5.54 -3.33
CA TYR A 82 -4.68 -4.38 -4.07
C TYR A 82 -5.29 -3.35 -3.11
N PHE A 83 -4.85 -2.09 -3.23
CA PHE A 83 -5.40 -0.96 -2.50
C PHE A 83 -5.33 0.30 -3.36
N MET A 84 -6.46 0.73 -3.90
CA MET A 84 -6.56 1.95 -4.70
C MET A 84 -7.79 2.73 -4.27
N LEU A 85 -7.60 4.00 -3.91
CA LEU A 85 -8.70 4.94 -3.68
C LEU A 85 -8.99 5.71 -4.96
N LYS A 86 -10.27 5.92 -5.30
CA LYS A 86 -10.63 6.81 -6.42
C LYS A 86 -10.08 8.22 -6.15
N ASP A 87 -9.79 8.95 -7.21
CA ASP A 87 -9.20 10.29 -7.15
C ASP A 87 -10.00 11.25 -6.25
N GLU A 88 -11.33 11.17 -6.30
CA GLU A 88 -12.24 11.98 -5.45
C GLU A 88 -12.10 11.71 -3.94
N PHE A 89 -11.50 10.59 -3.55
CA PHE A 89 -11.23 10.21 -2.15
C PHE A 89 -9.76 10.37 -1.75
N GLN A 90 -8.87 10.65 -2.71
CA GLN A 90 -7.47 10.92 -2.42
C GLN A 90 -7.32 12.27 -1.70
N GLY A 91 -6.30 12.38 -0.83
CA GLY A 91 -6.06 13.60 -0.05
C GLY A 91 -7.05 13.84 1.11
N LYS A 92 -8.03 12.97 1.33
CA LYS A 92 -9.03 13.09 2.42
C LYS A 92 -8.67 12.32 3.70
N ASN A 93 -7.40 11.92 3.87
CA ASN A 93 -6.89 11.09 4.99
C ASN A 93 -7.57 9.72 5.18
N ILE A 94 -8.36 9.26 4.21
CA ILE A 94 -9.08 7.97 4.27
C ILE A 94 -8.12 6.79 4.43
N ALA A 95 -7.08 6.71 3.60
CA ALA A 95 -6.09 5.62 3.68
C ALA A 95 -5.37 5.58 5.04
N SER A 96 -5.03 6.75 5.58
CA SER A 96 -4.38 6.85 6.90
C SER A 96 -5.29 6.35 8.01
N ASN A 97 -6.58 6.72 8.00
CA ASN A 97 -7.55 6.25 8.99
C ASN A 97 -7.78 4.74 8.92
N VAL A 98 -7.91 4.19 7.72
CA VAL A 98 -8.02 2.74 7.50
C VAL A 98 -6.77 2.04 8.04
N HIS A 99 -5.58 2.56 7.73
CA HIS A 99 -4.31 1.98 8.16
C HIS A 99 -4.15 1.97 9.69
N VAL A 100 -4.63 2.99 10.41
CA VAL A 100 -4.63 3.01 11.88
C VAL A 100 -5.50 1.88 12.44
N LYS A 101 -6.73 1.73 11.93
CA LYS A 101 -7.64 0.66 12.36
C LYS A 101 -7.11 -0.72 11.99
N GLU A 102 -6.51 -0.87 10.80
CA GLU A 102 -5.83 -2.11 10.40
C GLU A 102 -4.80 -2.54 11.44
N LEU A 103 -3.92 -1.64 11.88
CA LEU A 103 -2.91 -1.96 12.89
C LEU A 103 -3.52 -2.40 14.22
N GLU A 104 -4.52 -1.67 14.73
CA GLU A 104 -5.18 -2.00 15.99
C GLU A 104 -5.85 -3.38 15.93
N THR A 105 -6.65 -3.62 14.89
CA THR A 105 -7.36 -4.88 14.69
C THR A 105 -6.39 -6.05 14.49
N TYR A 106 -5.34 -5.87 13.70
CA TYR A 106 -4.37 -6.92 13.42
C TYR A 106 -3.54 -7.27 14.65
N LYS A 107 -3.21 -6.28 15.49
CA LYS A 107 -2.54 -6.50 16.77
C LYS A 107 -3.38 -7.35 17.71
N ILE A 108 -4.66 -7.03 17.88
CA ILE A 108 -5.59 -7.81 18.71
C ILE A 108 -5.70 -9.26 18.21
N ASN A 109 -5.66 -9.45 16.88
CA ASN A 109 -5.74 -10.76 16.25
C ASN A 109 -4.40 -11.51 16.18
N GLY A 110 -3.32 -10.98 16.77
CA GLY A 110 -2.02 -11.66 16.84
C GLY A 110 -1.30 -11.78 15.49
N PHE A 111 -1.58 -10.88 14.54
CA PHE A 111 -0.76 -10.75 13.35
C PHE A 111 0.59 -10.15 13.71
N LEU A 112 1.64 -10.59 13.03
CA LEU A 112 3.01 -10.11 13.25
C LEU A 112 3.42 -9.06 12.23
N GLU A 113 2.89 -9.15 11.00
CA GLU A 113 3.34 -8.31 9.89
C GLU A 113 2.22 -8.05 8.87
N ILE A 114 2.23 -6.85 8.30
CA ILE A 114 1.49 -6.46 7.11
C ILE A 114 2.48 -6.39 5.95
N GLN A 115 2.28 -7.18 4.90
CA GLN A 115 3.12 -7.26 3.71
C GLN A 115 2.41 -6.66 2.50
N LEU A 116 3.17 -6.09 1.57
CA LEU A 116 2.65 -5.61 0.28
C LEU A 116 3.72 -5.60 -0.80
N ASP A 117 3.27 -5.63 -2.05
CA ASP A 117 4.08 -5.39 -3.23
C ASP A 117 3.73 -3.98 -3.75
N ALA A 118 4.55 -2.98 -3.42
CA ALA A 118 4.25 -1.59 -3.73
C ALA A 118 4.67 -1.23 -5.16
N ALA A 119 3.72 -0.72 -5.93
CA ALA A 119 4.01 0.01 -7.16
C ALA A 119 4.76 1.31 -6.85
N TRP A 120 5.54 1.77 -7.84
CA TRP A 120 6.45 2.89 -7.70
C TRP A 120 5.81 4.20 -7.23
N ASP A 121 4.63 4.50 -7.75
CA ASP A 121 3.83 5.66 -7.39
C ASP A 121 3.25 5.56 -5.97
N GLY A 122 3.19 4.35 -5.39
CA GLY A 122 2.81 4.10 -4.02
C GLY A 122 3.95 4.11 -3.01
N LEU A 123 5.23 3.94 -3.42
CA LEU A 123 6.35 3.72 -2.50
C LEU A 123 6.56 4.85 -1.49
N VAL A 124 6.46 6.09 -1.95
CA VAL A 124 6.58 7.28 -1.08
C VAL A 124 5.43 7.32 -0.06
N VAL A 125 4.22 6.94 -0.48
CA VAL A 125 3.04 6.89 0.41
C VAL A 125 3.21 5.80 1.45
N TRP A 126 3.59 4.58 1.05
CA TRP A 126 3.79 3.46 1.96
C TRP A 126 4.93 3.73 2.96
N LYS A 127 6.05 4.34 2.53
CA LYS A 127 7.11 4.76 3.47
C LYS A 127 6.62 5.79 4.50
N LYS A 128 5.76 6.74 4.10
CA LYS A 128 5.13 7.70 5.04
C LYS A 128 4.17 7.03 6.01
N LEU A 129 3.59 5.88 5.64
CA LEU A 129 2.83 5.01 6.52
C LEU A 129 3.72 4.04 7.32
N PHE A 130 5.03 4.30 7.40
CA PHE A 130 6.02 3.53 8.16
C PHE A 130 6.19 2.08 7.70
N TYR A 131 5.95 1.81 6.41
CA TYR A 131 6.37 0.54 5.82
C TYR A 131 7.87 0.56 5.54
N ASN A 132 8.53 -0.56 5.79
CA ASN A 132 9.93 -0.81 5.50
C ASN A 132 10.06 -1.57 4.18
N PHE A 133 11.18 -1.37 3.47
CA PHE A 133 11.50 -2.21 2.32
C PHE A 133 11.99 -3.56 2.83
N ALA A 134 11.58 -4.65 2.19
CA ALA A 134 12.12 -5.98 2.48
C ALA A 134 13.62 -6.08 2.13
N THR A 135 14.10 -5.26 1.19
CA THR A 135 15.52 -5.22 0.82
C THR A 135 16.06 -3.80 0.73
N VAL A 136 17.31 -3.60 1.17
CA VAL A 136 18.04 -2.33 1.02
C VAL A 136 18.28 -1.98 -0.46
N ARG A 137 18.38 -3.00 -1.32
CA ARG A 137 18.53 -2.84 -2.77
C ARG A 137 17.33 -2.12 -3.37
N ASP A 138 16.12 -2.57 -3.08
CA ASP A 138 14.90 -1.96 -3.59
C ASP A 138 14.78 -0.52 -3.11
N GLU A 139 15.09 -0.28 -1.82
CA GLU A 139 15.13 1.05 -1.26
C GLU A 139 16.09 1.96 -2.03
N ASN A 140 17.34 1.54 -2.28
CA ASN A 140 18.33 2.36 -2.99
C ASN A 140 17.94 2.64 -4.45
N LEU A 141 17.35 1.67 -5.14
CA LEU A 141 16.92 1.84 -6.54
C LEU A 141 15.87 2.95 -6.69
N ILE A 142 14.88 3.00 -5.80
CA ILE A 142 13.87 4.06 -5.82
C ILE A 142 14.48 5.41 -5.44
N LYS A 143 15.46 5.47 -4.53
CA LYS A 143 16.17 6.73 -4.21
C LYS A 143 16.83 7.32 -5.45
N VAL A 144 17.59 6.50 -6.17
CA VAL A 144 18.29 6.89 -7.41
C VAL A 144 17.30 7.37 -8.45
N ALA A 145 16.18 6.67 -8.62
CA ALA A 145 15.19 7.04 -9.62
C ALA A 145 14.42 8.32 -9.28
N ILE A 146 14.11 8.58 -8.01
CA ILE A 146 13.55 9.88 -7.58
C ILE A 146 14.55 11.00 -7.91
N GLN A 147 15.83 10.85 -7.55
CA GLN A 147 16.86 11.85 -7.85
C GLN A 147 17.00 12.10 -9.36
N ARG A 148 17.04 11.03 -10.16
CA ARG A 148 17.11 11.13 -11.62
C ARG A 148 15.91 11.85 -12.21
N TYR A 149 14.70 11.53 -11.75
CA TYR A 149 13.49 12.19 -12.19
C TYR A 149 13.50 13.69 -11.88
N LEU A 150 13.87 14.09 -10.66
CA LEU A 150 13.95 15.50 -10.28
C LEU A 150 14.95 16.27 -11.14
N ARG A 151 16.07 15.63 -11.50
CA ARG A 151 17.07 16.21 -12.39
C ARG A 151 16.60 16.27 -13.85
N GLU A 152 16.08 15.17 -14.39
CA GLU A 152 15.82 15.00 -15.82
C GLU A 152 14.48 15.60 -16.26
N VAL A 153 13.48 15.64 -15.37
CA VAL A 153 12.12 16.11 -15.70
C VAL A 153 11.82 17.45 -15.04
N LYS A 154 12.19 17.61 -13.77
CA LYS A 154 11.98 18.88 -13.04
C LYS A 154 13.14 19.87 -13.20
N ASN A 155 14.21 19.47 -13.89
CA ASN A 155 15.41 20.29 -14.15
C ASN A 155 16.01 20.92 -12.87
N MET A 156 15.89 20.21 -11.74
CA MET A 156 16.42 20.69 -10.46
C MET A 156 17.94 20.47 -10.41
N SER A 157 18.64 21.44 -9.85
CA SER A 157 20.06 21.34 -9.50
C SER A 157 20.28 20.34 -8.34
N LEU A 158 21.53 19.90 -8.14
CA LEU A 158 21.87 18.99 -7.04
C LEU A 158 21.50 19.58 -5.66
N GLU A 159 21.77 20.87 -5.45
CA GLU A 159 21.44 21.56 -4.20
C GLU A 159 19.93 21.61 -3.94
N GLU A 160 19.12 21.83 -4.97
CA GLU A 160 17.66 21.81 -4.87
C GLU A 160 17.13 20.40 -4.60
N ILE A 161 17.71 19.39 -5.25
CA ILE A 161 17.38 17.99 -5.01
C ILE A 161 17.65 17.64 -3.55
N ASP A 162 18.84 17.94 -3.04
CA ASP A 162 19.22 17.68 -1.65
C ASP A 162 18.29 18.37 -0.65
N LYS A 163 17.91 19.63 -0.93
CA LYS A 163 16.91 20.37 -0.15
C LYS A 163 15.52 19.72 -0.21
N ALA A 164 15.11 19.17 -1.36
CA ALA A 164 13.81 18.54 -1.54
C ALA A 164 13.71 17.16 -0.87
N ILE A 165 14.83 16.42 -0.80
CA ILE A 165 14.88 15.07 -0.22
C ILE A 165 15.41 15.02 1.21
N LYS A 166 15.89 16.11 1.81
CA LYS A 166 16.25 16.27 3.25
C LYS A 166 16.77 14.99 3.95
N ASN A 167 17.87 14.41 3.48
CA ASN A 167 18.46 13.15 3.98
C ASN A 167 17.59 11.88 3.85
N ASN A 168 16.32 12.01 3.48
CA ASN A 168 15.39 10.90 3.26
C ASN A 168 14.50 11.17 2.03
N PRO A 169 14.76 10.55 0.86
CA PRO A 169 14.00 10.78 -0.37
C PRO A 169 12.52 10.41 -0.29
N PHE A 170 12.10 9.63 0.71
CA PHE A 170 10.69 9.32 0.93
C PHE A 170 9.94 10.40 1.73
N SER A 171 10.67 11.40 2.27
CA SER A 171 10.07 12.57 2.91
C SER A 171 9.60 13.63 1.91
N ILE A 172 9.94 13.47 0.62
CA ILE A 172 9.66 14.45 -0.43
C ILE A 172 8.18 14.86 -0.47
N ASN A 173 7.93 16.14 -0.73
CA ASN A 173 6.58 16.63 -0.96
C ASN A 173 6.02 15.99 -2.25
N PRO A 174 4.85 15.32 -2.23
CA PRO A 174 4.28 14.70 -3.42
C PRO A 174 4.06 15.66 -4.59
N SER A 175 4.00 16.98 -4.34
CA SER A 175 3.92 18.00 -5.40
C SER A 175 5.12 17.96 -6.35
N TYR A 176 6.31 17.54 -5.89
CA TYR A 176 7.48 17.39 -6.76
C TYR A 176 7.35 16.19 -7.70
N LEU A 177 6.59 15.18 -7.30
CA LEU A 177 6.40 13.93 -8.05
C LEU A 177 5.17 13.99 -8.98
N LYS A 178 4.42 15.07 -8.92
CA LYS A 178 3.25 15.34 -9.76
C LYS A 178 3.49 16.56 -10.64
N ASP A 179 2.79 16.62 -11.75
CA ASP A 179 2.78 17.71 -12.69
C ASP A 179 1.33 17.99 -13.10
N ARG A 180 0.82 19.14 -12.65
CA ARG A 180 -0.58 19.51 -12.91
C ARG A 180 -0.82 19.96 -14.34
N THR A 181 0.23 20.39 -15.06
CA THR A 181 0.11 20.92 -16.42
C THR A 181 0.39 19.86 -17.47
N ASN A 182 1.24 18.87 -17.17
CA ASN A 182 1.47 17.73 -18.04
C ASN A 182 1.59 16.40 -17.25
N PRO A 183 0.50 15.63 -17.09
CA PRO A 183 0.50 14.37 -16.35
C PRO A 183 1.46 13.30 -16.88
N ASP A 184 1.86 13.34 -18.15
CA ASP A 184 2.87 12.42 -18.70
C ASP A 184 4.28 12.65 -18.10
N ASN A 185 4.48 13.81 -17.50
CA ASN A 185 5.68 14.15 -16.74
C ASN A 185 5.57 13.77 -15.25
N ASP A 186 4.49 13.14 -14.80
CA ASP A 186 4.43 12.60 -13.44
C ASP A 186 5.51 11.55 -13.25
N PHE A 187 6.04 11.46 -12.01
CA PHE A 187 7.02 10.45 -11.65
C PHE A 187 6.57 9.02 -12.02
N LYS A 188 5.27 8.74 -11.84
CA LYS A 188 4.62 7.49 -12.24
C LYS A 188 4.85 7.17 -13.71
N HIS A 189 4.49 8.07 -14.61
CA HIS A 189 4.59 7.82 -16.05
C HIS A 189 6.05 7.76 -16.50
N TRP A 190 6.87 8.68 -15.99
CA TRP A 190 8.30 8.68 -16.28
C TRP A 190 8.97 7.36 -15.86
N VAL A 191 8.63 6.81 -14.69
CA VAL A 191 9.31 5.61 -14.21
C VAL A 191 8.91 4.36 -14.98
N TYR A 192 7.63 4.20 -15.31
CA TYR A 192 7.18 3.08 -16.16
C TYR A 192 7.80 3.11 -17.55
N LYS A 193 8.11 4.31 -18.07
CA LYS A 193 8.77 4.49 -19.37
C LYS A 193 10.27 4.22 -19.33
N ASN A 194 10.96 4.67 -18.27
CA ASN A 194 12.42 4.76 -18.25
C ASN A 194 13.12 3.71 -17.38
N CYS A 195 12.44 3.12 -16.41
CA CYS A 195 13.02 2.08 -15.54
C CYS A 195 12.52 0.70 -15.99
N LYS A 196 13.24 0.09 -16.94
CA LYS A 196 12.96 -1.29 -17.35
C LYS A 196 13.21 -2.26 -16.18
N GLY A 197 12.19 -3.01 -15.79
CA GLY A 197 12.34 -4.18 -14.91
C GLY A 197 12.11 -3.97 -13.42
N ILE A 198 11.58 -2.82 -12.98
CA ILE A 198 11.24 -2.63 -11.57
C ILE A 198 9.75 -2.32 -11.50
N GLY A 199 8.94 -3.35 -11.28
CA GLY A 199 7.48 -3.21 -11.28
C GLY A 199 6.90 -3.01 -9.88
N LEU A 200 7.49 -3.62 -8.87
CA LEU A 200 6.97 -3.67 -7.51
C LEU A 200 8.14 -3.83 -6.54
N ALA A 201 8.11 -3.13 -5.40
CA ALA A 201 9.03 -3.38 -4.30
C ALA A 201 8.29 -4.07 -3.15
N LYS A 202 8.90 -5.13 -2.61
CA LYS A 202 8.37 -5.81 -1.42
C LYS A 202 8.54 -4.90 -0.22
N MET A 203 7.45 -4.62 0.47
CA MET A 203 7.46 -3.82 1.69
C MET A 203 6.68 -4.51 2.80
N TYR A 204 6.99 -4.15 4.04
CA TYR A 204 6.31 -4.68 5.19
C TYR A 204 6.17 -3.65 6.31
N LYS A 205 5.25 -3.90 7.23
CA LYS A 205 5.11 -3.16 8.48
C LYS A 205 4.89 -4.15 9.61
N GLU A 206 5.70 -4.04 10.64
CA GLU A 206 5.54 -4.84 11.86
C GLU A 206 4.28 -4.39 12.61
N VAL A 207 3.53 -5.36 13.11
CA VAL A 207 2.34 -5.16 13.94
C VAL A 207 2.78 -5.31 15.40
N ALA A 208 3.46 -4.28 15.93
CA ALA A 208 3.98 -4.27 17.30
C ALA A 208 2.98 -3.69 18.31
#